data_AF-A0A2V6KVB8-F1
#
_entry.id   AF-A0A2V6KVB8-F1
#
_cell.length_a   1.000
_cell.length_b   1.000
_cell.length_c   1.000
_cell.angle_alpha   90.00
_cell.angle_beta   90.00
_cell.angle_gamma   90.00
#
_symmetry.space_group_name_H-M   'P 1'
#
loop_
_entity.id
_entity.type
_entity.pdbx_description
1 polymer ?
#
loop_
_entity_poly.entity_id
_entity_poly.type
_entity_poly.pdbx_seq_one_letter_code
_entity_poly.pdbx_strand_id
1 'polypeptide(L)'
;MFAELSLADGVIIFGDKDVLGTRNYPRDPTRGATLLGLQAGQVTFGAPATFHSYPFDPDPTDYPGTDQIYTGSNQTAFHDGYSGYANRARGPQVIVLDYSSLVPAGSQIDTFTLGIAADDFQFPLWRQPFKACINGTVDAALKSTLNSLLQTGPYVQFFSIGLDPASLDASNVLTLTIDNGGDGGDGWAVDFLTVGVQTNMGQVD
;
A
#
# COMPACT_ATOMS: atom_id res chain seq x y z
N MET A 1 -38.06 -13.75 9.40
CA MET A 1 -37.47 -12.77 8.48
C MET A 1 -36.55 -11.91 9.31
N PHE A 2 -35.27 -12.28 9.41
CA PHE A 2 -34.31 -11.48 10.15
C PHE A 2 -33.78 -10.42 9.19
N ALA A 3 -33.84 -9.15 9.60
CA ALA A 3 -33.21 -8.07 8.87
C ALA A 3 -31.69 -8.24 9.00
N GLU A 4 -30.97 -8.33 7.89
CA GLU A 4 -29.53 -8.09 7.88
C GLU A 4 -29.31 -6.63 8.31
N LEU A 5 -28.97 -6.45 9.58
CA LEU A 5 -28.45 -5.20 10.10
C LEU A 5 -27.00 -5.06 9.61
N SER A 6 -26.86 -4.49 8.42
CA SER A 6 -25.58 -3.98 7.94
C SER A 6 -25.34 -2.61 8.58
N LEU A 7 -24.12 -2.36 9.11
CA LEU A 7 -23.21 -1.29 8.67
C LEU A 7 -22.34 -0.70 9.79
N ALA A 8 -21.02 -0.79 9.60
CA ALA A 8 -20.21 0.38 9.25
C ALA A 8 -19.27 0.00 8.11
N ASP A 9 -19.40 0.73 7.00
CA ASP A 9 -18.51 0.65 5.84
C ASP A 9 -17.78 1.98 5.75
N GLY A 10 -16.46 1.95 5.60
CA GLY A 10 -15.70 3.18 5.47
C GLY A 10 -14.32 2.97 4.91
N VAL A 11 -13.80 4.05 4.33
CA VAL A 11 -12.46 4.11 3.75
C VAL A 11 -11.70 5.23 4.41
N ILE A 12 -10.50 4.96 4.90
CA ILE A 12 -9.51 5.94 5.36
C ILE A 12 -8.40 6.04 4.32
N ILE A 13 -7.86 7.24 4.14
CA ILE A 13 -6.66 7.51 3.35
C ILE A 13 -5.52 7.84 4.33
N PHE A 14 -4.34 7.27 4.08
CA PHE A 14 -3.10 7.56 4.80
C PHE A 14 -2.10 8.14 3.82
N GLY A 15 -1.64 9.36 4.07
CA GLY A 15 -0.95 10.20 3.09
C GLY A 15 -1.92 11.13 2.37
N ASP A 16 -1.48 11.77 1.31
CA ASP A 16 -2.33 12.62 0.47
C ASP A 16 -2.32 12.14 -1.00
N LYS A 17 -2.94 12.89 -1.90
CA LYS A 17 -3.04 12.49 -3.32
C LYS A 17 -2.33 13.52 -4.20
N ASP A 18 -1.07 13.79 -3.89
CA ASP A 18 -0.29 14.85 -4.53
C ASP A 18 0.94 14.35 -5.35
N VAL A 19 0.99 13.05 -5.63
CA VAL A 19 2.04 12.40 -6.44
C VAL A 19 3.43 12.73 -5.90
N LEU A 20 3.70 12.26 -4.70
CA LEU A 20 4.99 12.27 -4.04
C LEU A 20 5.52 13.68 -3.79
N GLY A 21 4.64 14.61 -3.40
CA GLY A 21 4.96 16.01 -3.19
C GLY A 21 5.25 16.78 -4.48
N THR A 22 5.16 16.14 -5.65
CA THR A 22 5.65 16.74 -6.89
C THR A 22 4.56 17.45 -7.67
N ARG A 23 3.33 16.92 -7.72
CA ARG A 23 2.17 17.46 -8.47
C ARG A 23 0.88 16.69 -8.16
N ASN A 24 -0.26 17.37 -8.10
CA ASN A 24 -1.56 16.68 -8.09
C ASN A 24 -1.75 15.68 -9.26
N TYR A 25 -2.41 14.56 -8.98
CA TYR A 25 -2.78 13.60 -10.01
C TYR A 25 -3.68 14.24 -11.09
N PRO A 26 -3.48 13.90 -12.39
CA PRO A 26 -4.30 14.42 -13.48
C PRO A 26 -5.74 13.88 -13.45
N ARG A 27 -5.98 12.80 -12.69
CA ARG A 27 -7.28 12.17 -12.41
C ARG A 27 -7.18 11.44 -11.09
N ASP A 28 -8.30 11.25 -10.40
CA ASP A 28 -8.29 10.49 -9.15
C ASP A 28 -7.59 9.12 -9.34
N PRO A 29 -6.46 8.86 -8.64
CA PRO A 29 -5.70 7.63 -8.79
C PRO A 29 -6.50 6.38 -8.41
N THR A 30 -7.48 6.52 -7.50
CA THR A 30 -8.29 5.39 -7.05
C THR A 30 -9.39 4.98 -8.03
N ARG A 31 -9.63 5.78 -9.08
CA ARG A 31 -10.72 5.54 -10.03
C ARG A 31 -10.53 4.22 -10.78
N GLY A 32 -11.43 3.28 -10.54
CA GLY A 32 -11.44 1.94 -11.17
C GLY A 32 -11.06 0.81 -10.22
N ALA A 33 -10.40 1.14 -9.11
CA ALA A 33 -10.12 0.18 -8.05
C ALA A 33 -11.33 0.01 -7.13
N THR A 34 -11.50 -1.20 -6.63
CA THR A 34 -12.43 -1.52 -5.54
C THR A 34 -11.78 -1.09 -4.23
N LEU A 35 -12.40 -0.17 -3.49
CA LEU A 35 -11.88 0.30 -2.19
C LEU A 35 -12.57 -0.35 -0.98
N LEU A 36 -13.66 -1.10 -1.19
CA LEU A 36 -14.44 -1.78 -0.16
C LEU A 36 -14.93 -3.12 -0.71
N GLY A 37 -15.02 -4.15 0.15
CA GLY A 37 -15.62 -5.43 -0.24
C GLY A 37 -14.75 -6.33 -1.11
N LEU A 38 -13.47 -5.99 -1.31
CA LEU A 38 -12.57 -6.82 -2.10
C LEU A 38 -12.26 -8.11 -1.33
N GLN A 39 -12.50 -9.25 -1.96
CA GLN A 39 -12.31 -10.55 -1.33
C GLN A 39 -10.82 -10.86 -1.15
N ALA A 40 -10.47 -11.66 -0.13
CA ALA A 40 -9.09 -12.02 0.17
C ALA A 40 -8.34 -12.55 -1.07
N GLY A 41 -7.17 -11.96 -1.34
CA GLY A 41 -6.29 -12.29 -2.47
C GLY A 41 -6.73 -11.71 -3.83
N GLN A 42 -7.90 -11.07 -3.93
CA GLN A 42 -8.28 -10.35 -5.16
C GLN A 42 -7.55 -9.02 -5.25
N VAL A 43 -7.27 -8.59 -6.49
CA VAL A 43 -6.54 -7.35 -6.79
C VAL A 43 -7.30 -6.56 -7.85
N THR A 44 -7.39 -5.24 -7.68
CA THR A 44 -7.92 -4.33 -8.71
C THR A 44 -7.00 -3.14 -8.89
N PHE A 45 -6.97 -2.57 -10.09
CA PHE A 45 -6.15 -1.42 -10.41
C PHE A 45 -7.00 -0.16 -10.54
N GLY A 46 -6.46 0.95 -10.07
CA GLY A 46 -7.07 2.27 -10.22
C GLY A 46 -6.81 2.86 -11.60
N ALA A 47 -6.62 4.17 -11.64
CA ALA A 47 -6.31 4.88 -12.87
C ALA A 47 -4.98 4.38 -13.47
N PRO A 48 -4.76 4.55 -14.79
CA PRO A 48 -3.46 4.31 -15.40
C PRO A 48 -2.34 5.07 -14.68
N ALA A 49 -1.14 4.48 -14.68
CA ALA A 49 0.04 5.03 -14.03
C ALA A 49 0.29 6.50 -14.43
N THR A 50 0.74 7.30 -13.47
CA THR A 50 0.99 8.73 -13.64
C THR A 50 2.47 9.03 -13.50
N PHE A 51 3.06 9.60 -14.54
CA PHE A 51 4.44 10.06 -14.54
C PHE A 51 4.62 11.31 -13.67
N HIS A 52 5.75 11.42 -13.00
CA HIS A 52 6.15 12.62 -12.26
C HIS A 52 7.65 12.90 -12.32
N SER A 53 8.07 14.02 -11.72
CA SER A 53 9.49 14.37 -11.62
C SER A 53 10.17 13.67 -10.43
N TYR A 54 11.49 13.53 -10.52
CA TYR A 54 12.37 13.05 -9.45
C TYR A 54 13.64 13.93 -9.43
N PRO A 55 14.30 14.15 -8.27
CA PRO A 55 13.96 13.61 -6.94
C PRO A 55 12.85 14.37 -6.22
N PHE A 56 12.37 13.76 -5.14
CA PHE A 56 11.46 14.32 -4.14
C PHE A 56 11.90 13.84 -2.74
N ASP A 57 11.48 14.58 -1.72
CA ASP A 57 11.67 14.28 -0.31
C ASP A 57 10.30 14.43 0.36
N PRO A 58 10.01 13.65 1.43
CA PRO A 58 8.74 13.79 2.14
C PRO A 58 8.67 15.14 2.87
N ASP A 59 7.50 15.76 2.88
CA ASP A 59 7.16 16.89 3.73
C ASP A 59 7.03 16.43 5.20
N PRO A 60 7.38 17.26 6.19
CA PRO A 60 7.19 16.94 7.60
C PRO A 60 5.73 16.62 8.01
N THR A 61 4.76 16.98 7.18
CA THR A 61 3.33 16.71 7.41
C THR A 61 2.81 15.45 6.69
N ASP A 62 3.64 14.83 5.85
CA ASP A 62 3.29 13.59 5.17
C ASP A 62 3.11 12.44 6.17
N TYR A 63 2.34 11.45 5.74
CA TYR A 63 2.11 10.28 6.57
C TYR A 63 3.41 9.47 6.69
N PRO A 64 3.83 9.05 7.90
CA PRO A 64 5.10 8.33 8.04
C PRO A 64 5.16 7.07 7.16
N GLY A 65 6.10 7.06 6.23
CA GLY A 65 6.26 5.97 5.27
C GLY A 65 5.79 6.28 3.85
N THR A 66 5.19 7.45 3.62
CA THR A 66 4.84 7.95 2.28
C THR A 66 5.84 8.98 1.78
N ASP A 67 5.79 9.27 0.49
CA ASP A 67 6.51 10.38 -0.17
C ASP A 67 8.03 10.34 0.00
N GLN A 68 8.53 9.14 0.27
CA GLN A 68 9.93 8.86 0.55
C GLN A 68 10.44 7.79 -0.41
N ILE A 69 11.60 8.07 -0.99
CA ILE A 69 12.32 7.11 -1.81
C ILE A 69 13.01 6.09 -0.90
N TYR A 70 12.78 4.81 -1.17
CA TYR A 70 13.34 3.68 -0.46
C TYR A 70 14.23 2.81 -1.35
N THR A 71 15.11 2.06 -0.70
CA THR A 71 15.88 0.95 -1.29
C THR A 71 15.81 -0.28 -0.38
N GLY A 72 16.33 -1.41 -0.84
CA GLY A 72 16.42 -2.61 -0.03
C GLY A 72 17.31 -2.46 1.21
N SER A 73 16.99 -3.21 2.25
CA SER A 73 17.77 -3.28 3.50
C SER A 73 19.24 -3.62 3.29
N ASN A 74 19.51 -4.49 2.32
CA ASN A 74 20.85 -4.97 1.97
C ASN A 74 21.46 -4.20 0.80
N GLN A 75 21.06 -2.95 0.56
CA GLN A 75 21.50 -2.22 -0.64
C GLN A 75 23.04 -2.20 -0.79
N THR A 76 23.53 -2.86 -1.84
CA THR A 76 24.94 -2.84 -2.30
C THR A 76 25.10 -2.31 -3.71
N ALA A 77 24.01 -2.19 -4.48
CA ALA A 77 24.01 -1.71 -5.85
C ALA A 77 23.04 -0.51 -6.07
N PHE A 78 23.12 0.05 -7.27
CA PHE A 78 22.39 1.24 -7.71
C PHE A 78 21.87 0.99 -9.12
N HIS A 79 20.61 0.59 -9.28
CA HIS A 79 20.07 0.21 -10.59
C HIS A 79 19.35 1.35 -11.31
N ASP A 80 18.90 2.36 -10.57
CA ASP A 80 18.11 3.48 -11.08
C ASP A 80 18.48 4.80 -10.37
N GLY A 81 17.75 5.88 -10.72
CA GLY A 81 17.92 7.17 -10.07
C GLY A 81 17.57 7.13 -8.58
N TYR A 82 16.49 6.46 -8.21
CA TYR A 82 15.98 6.41 -6.83
C TYR A 82 16.99 5.76 -5.88
N SER A 83 17.52 4.61 -6.27
CA SER A 83 18.56 3.89 -5.55
C SER A 83 19.86 4.67 -5.46
N GLY A 84 20.15 5.56 -6.41
CA GLY A 84 21.27 6.51 -6.39
C GLY A 84 21.03 7.78 -5.55
N TYR A 85 19.79 8.07 -5.16
CA TYR A 85 19.43 9.32 -4.53
C TYR A 85 20.03 9.48 -3.13
N ALA A 86 20.61 10.64 -2.83
CA ALA A 86 21.31 10.85 -1.56
C ALA A 86 20.40 10.77 -0.33
N ASN A 87 19.15 11.23 -0.43
CA ASN A 87 18.19 11.27 0.70
C ASN A 87 17.24 10.07 0.74
N ARG A 88 17.49 9.01 -0.04
CA ARG A 88 16.70 7.78 0.07
C ARG A 88 16.89 7.13 1.45
N ALA A 89 15.87 6.41 1.91
CA ALA A 89 15.94 5.58 3.10
C ALA A 89 16.22 4.11 2.73
N ARG A 90 16.92 3.38 3.62
CA ARG A 90 17.11 1.93 3.47
C ARG A 90 16.02 1.19 4.24
N GLY A 91 15.41 0.20 3.59
CA GLY A 91 14.40 -0.65 4.18
C GLY A 91 14.94 -1.67 5.20
N PRO A 92 14.10 -2.61 5.66
CA PRO A 92 12.67 -2.73 5.33
C PRO A 92 11.90 -1.50 5.84
N GLN A 93 10.99 -0.97 5.02
CA GLN A 93 10.11 0.11 5.48
C GLN A 93 8.88 -0.47 6.15
N VAL A 94 8.49 0.13 7.27
CA VAL A 94 7.33 -0.28 8.06
C VAL A 94 6.35 0.89 8.11
N ILE A 95 5.14 0.69 7.60
CA ILE A 95 4.03 1.65 7.61
C ILE A 95 2.94 1.11 8.52
N VAL A 96 2.58 1.87 9.54
CA VAL A 96 1.53 1.51 10.52
C VAL A 96 0.25 2.20 10.12
N LEU A 97 -0.88 1.50 10.07
CA LEU A 97 -2.19 2.01 9.65
C LEU A 97 -3.20 1.74 10.76
N ASP A 98 -3.63 2.77 11.48
CA ASP A 98 -4.70 2.68 12.47
C ASP A 98 -6.06 2.85 11.79
N TYR A 99 -6.84 1.76 11.73
CA TYR A 99 -8.18 1.74 11.14
C TYR A 99 -9.28 1.52 12.18
N SER A 100 -8.97 1.71 13.47
CA SER A 100 -9.91 1.49 14.57
C SER A 100 -11.22 2.28 14.43
N SER A 101 -11.17 3.47 13.83
CA SER A 101 -12.36 4.28 13.58
C SER A 101 -13.34 3.69 12.56
N LEU A 102 -12.94 2.67 11.79
CA LEU A 102 -13.80 1.94 10.85
C LEU A 102 -14.46 0.70 11.47
N VAL A 103 -14.08 0.31 12.68
CA VAL A 103 -14.54 -0.93 13.32
C VAL A 103 -15.38 -0.59 14.55
N PRO A 104 -16.71 -0.50 14.43
CA PRO A 104 -17.58 -0.27 15.59
C PRO A 104 -17.39 -1.34 16.67
N ALA A 105 -17.56 -0.94 17.92
CA ALA A 105 -17.51 -1.87 19.04
C ALA A 105 -18.55 -3.00 18.87
N GLY A 106 -18.10 -4.26 19.03
CA GLY A 106 -18.95 -5.45 18.88
C GLY A 106 -19.17 -5.91 17.43
N SER A 107 -18.55 -5.24 16.45
CA SER A 107 -18.55 -5.70 15.06
C SER A 107 -17.39 -6.65 14.77
N GLN A 108 -17.54 -7.45 13.72
CA GLN A 108 -16.46 -8.23 13.12
C GLN A 108 -16.20 -7.71 11.71
N ILE A 109 -14.94 -7.80 11.27
CA ILE A 109 -14.52 -7.42 9.92
C ILE A 109 -14.95 -8.53 8.96
N ASP A 110 -15.81 -8.20 8.01
CA ASP A 110 -16.25 -9.10 6.93
C ASP A 110 -15.25 -9.06 5.76
N THR A 111 -14.87 -7.85 5.34
CA THR A 111 -13.83 -7.66 4.32
C THR A 111 -12.88 -6.54 4.69
N PHE A 112 -11.63 -6.67 4.25
CA PHE A 112 -10.60 -5.67 4.42
C PHE A 112 -9.90 -5.42 3.09
N THR A 113 -9.90 -4.18 2.61
CA THR A 113 -9.29 -3.78 1.35
C THR A 113 -8.14 -2.82 1.62
N LEU A 114 -6.91 -3.23 1.30
CA LEU A 114 -5.72 -2.38 1.35
C LEU A 114 -5.46 -1.81 -0.05
N GLY A 115 -5.40 -0.48 -0.17
CA GLY A 115 -4.98 0.22 -1.37
C GLY A 115 -3.59 0.82 -1.20
N ILE A 116 -2.81 0.83 -2.28
CA ILE A 116 -1.43 1.35 -2.32
C ILE A 116 -1.24 2.09 -3.63
N ALA A 117 -0.84 3.36 -3.55
CA ALA A 117 -0.27 4.10 -4.67
C ALA A 117 1.23 3.80 -4.73
N ALA A 118 1.58 2.76 -5.48
CA ALA A 118 2.93 2.22 -5.57
C ALA A 118 3.71 2.95 -6.65
N ASP A 119 4.93 3.38 -6.33
CA ASP A 119 5.81 4.10 -7.23
C ASP A 119 7.14 3.37 -7.45
N ASP A 120 7.57 3.37 -8.70
CA ASP A 120 8.85 2.84 -9.16
C ASP A 120 9.14 1.38 -8.77
N PHE A 121 8.12 0.53 -8.62
CA PHE A 121 8.30 -0.92 -8.51
C PHE A 121 8.63 -1.54 -9.88
N GLN A 122 9.80 -2.18 -9.97
CA GLN A 122 10.37 -2.61 -11.25
C GLN A 122 11.00 -4.01 -11.24
N PHE A 123 10.49 -4.94 -10.42
CA PHE A 123 11.04 -6.31 -10.33
C PHE A 123 11.29 -6.98 -11.70
N PRO A 124 10.39 -6.92 -12.70
CA PRO A 124 10.62 -7.58 -13.98
C PRO A 124 11.86 -7.09 -14.74
N LEU A 125 12.30 -5.85 -14.49
CA LEU A 125 13.50 -5.27 -15.06
C LEU A 125 14.76 -5.69 -14.28
N TRP A 126 14.79 -5.46 -12.97
CA TRP A 126 15.99 -5.60 -12.15
C TRP A 126 16.15 -6.96 -11.47
N ARG A 127 15.09 -7.77 -11.46
CA ARG A 127 15.01 -9.08 -10.81
C ARG A 127 15.36 -9.04 -9.32
N GLN A 128 15.12 -7.90 -8.66
CA GLN A 128 15.28 -7.70 -7.21
C GLN A 128 13.92 -7.91 -6.53
N PRO A 129 13.66 -9.08 -5.93
CA PRO A 129 12.31 -9.42 -5.50
C PRO A 129 11.88 -8.59 -4.30
N PHE A 130 10.69 -8.00 -4.38
CA PHE A 130 10.07 -7.36 -3.23
C PHE A 130 9.48 -8.41 -2.29
N LYS A 131 9.64 -8.18 -0.98
CA LYS A 131 8.93 -8.89 0.08
C LYS A 131 7.94 -7.92 0.70
N ALA A 132 6.68 -8.34 0.84
CA ALA A 132 5.66 -7.57 1.51
C ALA A 132 4.99 -8.42 2.61
N CYS A 133 4.86 -7.84 3.80
CA CYS A 133 4.23 -8.48 4.95
C CYS A 133 3.08 -7.64 5.49
N ILE A 134 2.03 -8.32 5.95
CA ILE A 134 0.97 -7.79 6.79
C ILE A 134 1.16 -8.37 8.18
N ASN A 135 1.29 -7.51 9.19
CA ASN A 135 1.49 -7.90 10.60
C ASN A 135 2.64 -8.91 10.77
N GLY A 136 3.74 -8.70 10.04
CA GLY A 136 4.93 -9.55 10.07
C GLY A 136 4.84 -10.84 9.22
N THR A 137 3.67 -11.19 8.70
CA THR A 137 3.46 -12.38 7.85
C THR A 137 3.48 -12.00 6.38
N VAL A 138 4.17 -12.77 5.53
CA VAL A 138 4.22 -12.51 4.09
C VAL A 138 2.84 -12.66 3.48
N ASP A 139 2.36 -11.61 2.80
CA ASP A 139 1.14 -11.68 2.01
C ASP A 139 1.48 -12.05 0.56
N ALA A 140 0.95 -13.17 0.08
CA ALA A 140 1.31 -13.74 -1.21
C ALA A 140 0.80 -12.90 -2.39
N ALA A 141 -0.43 -12.37 -2.29
CA ALA A 141 -1.05 -11.62 -3.37
C ALA A 141 -0.47 -10.20 -3.47
N LEU A 142 -0.18 -9.55 -2.34
CA LEU A 142 0.52 -8.26 -2.30
C LEU A 142 1.93 -8.41 -2.84
N LYS A 143 2.69 -9.42 -2.37
CA LYS A 143 4.01 -9.73 -2.90
C LYS A 143 3.96 -9.95 -4.41
N SER A 144 3.02 -10.79 -4.89
CA SER A 144 2.90 -11.08 -6.32
C SER A 144 2.57 -9.82 -7.12
N THR A 145 1.71 -8.94 -6.60
CA THR A 145 1.31 -7.70 -7.27
C THR A 145 2.47 -6.73 -7.39
N LEU A 146 3.19 -6.43 -6.30
CA LEU A 146 4.36 -5.55 -6.32
C LEU A 146 5.44 -6.07 -7.27
N ASN A 147 5.69 -7.38 -7.27
CA ASN A 147 6.66 -7.99 -8.19
C ASN A 147 6.15 -8.09 -9.65
N SER A 148 4.88 -7.77 -9.93
CA SER A 148 4.36 -7.73 -11.30
C SER A 148 4.46 -6.36 -11.96
N LEU A 149 4.67 -5.30 -11.17
CA LEU A 149 4.76 -3.93 -11.65
C LEU A 149 6.06 -3.72 -12.44
N LEU A 150 5.94 -2.96 -13.54
CA LEU A 150 7.06 -2.58 -14.40
C LEU A 150 6.90 -1.10 -14.75
N GLN A 151 7.36 -0.24 -13.85
CA GLN A 151 7.16 1.21 -13.95
C GLN A 151 8.25 1.92 -14.79
N THR A 152 9.48 1.40 -14.84
CA THR A 152 10.61 1.87 -15.71
C THR A 152 10.93 3.38 -15.63
N GLY A 153 10.54 4.05 -14.55
CA GLY A 153 10.70 5.46 -14.25
C GLY A 153 9.68 5.92 -13.20
N PRO A 154 9.75 7.18 -12.74
CA PRO A 154 8.90 7.72 -11.68
C PRO A 154 7.43 7.74 -12.12
N TYR A 155 6.74 6.64 -11.87
CA TYR A 155 5.38 6.37 -12.27
C TYR A 155 4.64 5.78 -11.09
N VAL A 156 3.66 6.51 -10.57
CA VAL A 156 2.80 6.00 -9.52
C VAL A 156 1.59 5.28 -10.12
N GLN A 157 1.29 4.08 -9.63
CA GLN A 157 0.08 3.36 -9.98
C GLN A 157 -0.63 2.86 -8.72
N PHE A 158 -1.91 3.24 -8.58
CA PHE A 158 -2.74 2.73 -7.51
C PHE A 158 -3.28 1.34 -7.83
N PHE A 159 -3.20 0.45 -6.86
CA PHE A 159 -3.94 -0.81 -6.84
C PHE A 159 -4.52 -1.05 -5.45
N SER A 160 -5.51 -1.93 -5.37
CA SER A 160 -6.03 -2.44 -4.10
C SER A 160 -6.03 -3.97 -4.08
N ILE A 161 -5.93 -4.51 -2.88
CA ILE A 161 -5.94 -5.94 -2.58
C ILE A 161 -6.88 -6.23 -1.41
N GLY A 162 -7.66 -7.30 -1.52
CA GLY A 162 -8.40 -7.84 -0.39
C GLY A 162 -7.48 -8.63 0.53
N LEU A 163 -7.44 -8.30 1.82
CA LEU A 163 -6.73 -9.05 2.84
C LEU A 163 -7.69 -10.03 3.52
N ASP A 164 -7.16 -11.17 3.94
CA ASP A 164 -7.90 -12.11 4.79
C ASP A 164 -8.13 -11.48 6.17
N PRO A 165 -9.38 -11.27 6.62
CA PRO A 165 -9.65 -10.76 7.96
C PRO A 165 -8.97 -11.57 9.08
N ALA A 166 -8.72 -12.87 8.88
CA ALA A 166 -8.01 -13.70 9.84
C ALA A 166 -6.52 -13.33 10.02
N SER A 167 -5.95 -12.52 9.11
CA SER A 167 -4.58 -11.99 9.22
C SER A 167 -4.49 -10.68 10.03
N LEU A 168 -5.64 -10.10 10.40
CA LEU A 168 -5.73 -8.84 11.12
C LEU A 168 -5.59 -9.05 12.64
N ASP A 169 -4.97 -8.09 13.30
CA ASP A 169 -4.83 -8.07 14.75
C ASP A 169 -6.05 -7.37 15.40
N ALA A 170 -6.44 -7.82 16.60
CA ALA A 170 -7.57 -7.27 17.35
C ALA A 170 -7.39 -5.80 17.78
N SER A 171 -6.18 -5.26 17.71
CA SER A 171 -5.86 -3.85 17.96
C SER A 171 -6.42 -2.90 16.90
N ASN A 172 -6.91 -3.40 15.77
CA ASN A 172 -7.32 -2.61 14.61
C ASN A 172 -6.19 -1.71 14.06
N VAL A 173 -4.96 -2.18 14.21
CA VAL A 173 -3.75 -1.57 13.67
C VAL A 173 -3.11 -2.57 12.71
N LEU A 174 -2.89 -2.16 11.47
CA LEU A 174 -2.20 -2.95 10.47
C LEU A 174 -0.77 -2.46 10.32
N THR A 175 0.19 -3.38 10.31
CA THR A 175 1.57 -3.08 9.95
C THR A 175 1.87 -3.62 8.56
N LEU A 176 2.12 -2.73 7.60
CA LEU A 176 2.64 -3.06 6.28
C LEU A 176 4.15 -2.97 6.31
N THR A 177 4.84 -4.04 5.94
CA THR A 177 6.31 -4.03 5.77
C THR A 177 6.66 -4.34 4.33
N ILE A 178 7.45 -3.49 3.68
CA ILE A 178 7.96 -3.71 2.32
C ILE A 178 9.49 -3.64 2.34
N ASP A 179 10.15 -4.60 1.70
CA ASP A 179 11.60 -4.61 1.49
C ASP A 179 11.94 -5.06 0.08
N ASN A 180 13.03 -4.53 -0.46
CA ASN A 180 13.58 -4.96 -1.75
C ASN A 180 14.75 -5.93 -1.51
N GLY A 181 14.66 -7.12 -2.11
CA GLY A 181 15.62 -8.20 -1.94
C GLY A 181 16.84 -8.11 -2.83
N GLY A 182 17.56 -9.23 -2.93
CA GLY A 182 18.80 -9.35 -3.70
C GLY A 182 19.88 -8.38 -3.22
N ASP A 183 20.36 -7.50 -4.09
CA ASP A 183 21.33 -6.46 -3.77
C ASP A 183 20.70 -5.14 -3.32
N GLY A 184 19.37 -5.08 -3.20
CA GLY A 184 18.60 -3.93 -2.72
C GLY A 184 18.66 -2.67 -3.60
N GLY A 185 19.16 -2.79 -4.82
CA GLY A 185 19.45 -1.66 -5.71
C GLY A 185 18.28 -1.13 -6.54
N ASP A 186 17.06 -1.67 -6.37
CA ASP A 186 15.83 -1.21 -7.02
C ASP A 186 15.13 -0.21 -6.10
N GLY A 187 15.07 1.05 -6.53
CA GLY A 187 14.48 2.14 -5.76
C GLY A 187 12.96 2.17 -5.93
N TRP A 188 12.23 2.52 -4.86
CA TRP A 188 10.76 2.48 -4.87
C TRP A 188 10.18 3.49 -3.88
N ALA A 189 8.89 3.79 -3.99
CA ALA A 189 8.19 4.63 -3.03
C ALA A 189 6.71 4.23 -2.89
N VAL A 190 6.06 4.77 -1.86
CA VAL A 190 4.61 4.73 -1.68
C VAL A 190 4.15 6.17 -1.53
N ASP A 191 3.15 6.57 -2.32
CA ASP A 191 2.59 7.93 -2.30
C ASP A 191 1.46 8.04 -1.26
N PHE A 192 0.49 7.14 -1.30
CA PHE A 192 -0.51 7.02 -0.24
C PHE A 192 -1.06 5.61 -0.17
N LEU A 193 -1.80 5.36 0.91
CA LEU A 193 -2.52 4.12 1.15
C LEU A 193 -3.99 4.41 1.41
N THR A 194 -4.83 3.40 1.17
CA THR A 194 -6.22 3.40 1.63
C THR A 194 -6.51 2.14 2.42
N VAL A 195 -7.31 2.25 3.48
CA VAL A 195 -7.89 1.09 4.15
C VAL A 195 -9.40 1.20 4.03
N GLY A 196 -10.02 0.19 3.43
CA GLY A 196 -11.46 0.02 3.41
C GLY A 196 -11.88 -1.19 4.23
N VAL A 197 -12.87 -1.02 5.08
CA VAL A 197 -13.41 -2.08 5.94
C VAL A 197 -14.91 -2.17 5.74
N GLN A 198 -15.41 -3.38 5.59
CA GLN A 198 -16.83 -3.69 5.79
C GLN A 198 -16.97 -4.54 7.04
N THR A 199 -17.96 -4.21 7.87
CA THR A 199 -18.21 -4.90 9.12
C THR A 199 -19.60 -5.52 9.16
N ASN A 200 -19.73 -6.62 9.90
CA ASN A 200 -21.00 -7.19 10.29
C ASN A 200 -21.15 -7.16 11.82
N MET A 201 -22.38 -7.08 12.30
CA MET A 201 -22.63 -7.22 13.73
C MET A 201 -22.36 -8.67 14.11
N GLY A 202 -21.47 -8.92 15.09
CA GLY A 202 -21.30 -10.26 15.64
C GLY A 202 -22.65 -10.78 16.13
N GLN A 203 -22.97 -12.06 15.91
CA GLN A 203 -24.16 -12.64 16.52
C GLN A 203 -24.06 -12.47 18.04
N VAL A 204 -25.02 -11.73 18.60
CA VAL A 204 -25.22 -11.67 20.05
C VAL A 204 -26.07 -12.89 20.39
N ASP A 205 -25.47 -13.90 21.01
CA ASP A 205 -26.18 -15.05 21.57
C ASP A 205 -27.05 -14.64 22.78
#